data_AF-A0A2A9LRS7-F1
#
_entry.id   AF-A0A2A9LRS7-F1
#
_cell.length_a   1.000
_cell.length_b   1.000
_cell.length_c   1.000
_cell.angle_alpha   90.00
_cell.angle_beta   90.00
_cell.angle_gamma   90.00
#
_symmetry.space_group_name_H-M   'P 1'
#
loop_
_entity.id
_entity.type
_entity.pdbx_description
1 polymer ?
#
loop_
_entity_poly.entity_id
_entity_poly.type
_entity_poly.pdbx_seq_one_letter_code
_entity_poly.pdbx_strand_id
1 'polypeptide(L)'
;MVAQERIRAMRAALAALVVWATWLAGPIGWNAAHAEVAAADPIDVAMRQCLARRDRSSTAGQIQCMGEAQQQWQVVMDGSYQRLSKDAPADAKRGWQDSQRRWVTWRKDELQLLKAVYDTTRGTAYTMSSADMQLQPVRDRALALRAAADRYAPPAAVPVAATSGAQGGASTAQGAAAAAAGKPANVARDPAIQRVRPCVQDAACEHAVFDLNRYYQKLRRKMPAHSAATLVRAQRAWVAFRDSTAPLVGEDGRVDLIGARIATMKRLSETAGNK
;
A
#
# COMPACT_ATOMS: atom_id res chain seq x y z
N MET A 1 -55.35 14.67 -47.75
CA MET A 1 -55.06 13.23 -47.97
C MET A 1 -53.63 13.15 -48.51
N VAL A 2 -52.56 13.06 -47.72
CA VAL A 2 -52.03 11.83 -47.07
C VAL A 2 -51.14 12.17 -45.84
N ALA A 3 -50.98 13.45 -45.47
CA ALA A 3 -50.06 13.87 -44.41
C ALA A 3 -50.62 13.86 -42.97
N GLN A 4 -51.91 13.56 -42.78
CA GLN A 4 -52.59 13.69 -41.48
C GLN A 4 -52.69 12.37 -40.67
N GLU A 5 -52.29 11.23 -41.22
CA GLU A 5 -52.44 9.92 -40.57
C GLU A 5 -51.23 9.44 -39.77
N ARG A 6 -50.05 10.08 -39.89
CA ARG A 6 -48.85 9.65 -39.14
C ARG A 6 -48.72 10.23 -37.73
N ILE A 7 -49.59 11.15 -37.34
CA ILE A 7 -49.51 11.86 -36.04
C ILE A 7 -50.41 11.21 -34.96
N ARG A 8 -51.31 10.28 -35.33
CA ARG A 8 -52.21 9.61 -34.37
C ARG A 8 -51.66 8.31 -33.74
N ALA A 9 -50.52 7.81 -34.22
CA ALA A 9 -49.91 6.57 -33.71
C ALA A 9 -48.86 6.77 -32.58
N MET A 10 -48.76 7.98 -32.00
CA MET A 10 -47.78 8.30 -30.93
C MET A 10 -48.42 8.78 -29.62
N ARG A 11 -49.64 8.32 -29.30
CA ARG A 11 -50.33 8.65 -28.02
C ARG A 11 -50.98 7.45 -27.33
N ALA A 12 -50.47 6.24 -27.56
CA ALA A 12 -50.95 5.03 -26.90
C ALA A 12 -49.77 4.23 -26.31
N ALA A 13 -49.01 4.84 -25.40
CA ALA A 13 -48.04 4.14 -24.54
C ALA A 13 -47.72 4.96 -23.28
N LEU A 14 -48.75 5.50 -22.62
CA LEU A 14 -48.63 6.15 -21.31
C LEU A 14 -49.86 5.78 -20.47
N ALA A 15 -49.97 4.50 -20.13
CA ALA A 15 -50.92 4.04 -19.12
C ALA A 15 -50.55 2.61 -18.71
N ALA A 16 -49.58 2.45 -17.81
CA ALA A 16 -49.53 1.30 -16.91
C ALA A 16 -48.58 1.59 -15.76
N LEU A 17 -49.06 1.30 -14.54
CA LEU A 17 -48.34 1.16 -13.28
C LEU A 17 -48.16 2.43 -12.44
N VAL A 18 -49.28 2.87 -11.85
CA VAL A 18 -49.33 3.38 -10.48
C VAL A 18 -50.13 2.37 -9.64
N VAL A 19 -49.72 2.23 -8.38
CA VAL A 19 -50.30 1.44 -7.27
C VAL A 19 -49.69 0.05 -7.08
N TRP A 20 -48.55 -0.01 -6.39
CA TRP A 20 -48.43 -0.82 -5.17
C TRP A 20 -48.02 0.11 -4.03
N ALA A 21 -48.98 0.33 -3.14
CA ALA A 21 -48.83 1.11 -1.92
C ALA A 21 -48.13 0.29 -0.85
N THR A 22 -47.39 0.99 0.01
CA THR A 22 -47.29 0.78 1.47
C THR A 22 -47.02 -0.63 1.96
N TRP A 23 -45.80 -0.84 2.45
CA TRP A 23 -45.38 -1.51 3.69
C TRP A 23 -43.85 -1.56 3.58
N LEU A 24 -43.08 -0.71 4.26
CA LEU A 24 -42.50 -1.01 5.55
C LEU A 24 -41.91 0.29 6.12
N ALA A 25 -42.71 1.04 6.89
CA ALA A 25 -42.17 1.88 7.94
C ALA A 25 -41.82 0.96 9.12
N GLY A 26 -40.71 0.23 8.98
CA GLY A 26 -39.98 -0.37 10.09
C GLY A 26 -38.71 0.44 10.33
N PRO A 27 -38.13 0.45 11.54
CA PRO A 27 -36.89 1.14 11.81
C PRO A 27 -35.74 0.31 11.21
N ILE A 28 -35.66 0.28 9.89
CA ILE A 28 -34.47 -0.21 9.20
C ILE A 28 -33.51 0.96 9.27
N GLY A 29 -32.69 0.95 10.32
CA GLY A 29 -31.58 1.87 10.46
C GLY A 29 -30.85 1.94 9.13
N TRP A 30 -30.71 3.16 8.62
CA TRP A 30 -29.65 3.48 7.69
C TRP A 30 -28.35 3.13 8.39
N ASN A 31 -27.93 1.87 8.29
CA ASN A 31 -26.53 1.52 8.30
C ASN A 31 -25.97 2.12 7.01
N ALA A 32 -25.79 3.45 7.02
CA ALA A 32 -24.79 4.07 6.22
C ALA A 32 -23.49 3.39 6.63
N ALA A 33 -23.10 2.38 5.85
CA ALA A 33 -21.73 1.92 5.84
C ALA A 33 -20.91 3.13 5.39
N HIS A 34 -20.56 4.00 6.35
CA HIS A 34 -19.51 4.95 6.18
C HIS A 34 -18.27 4.10 5.91
N ALA A 35 -17.89 3.99 4.64
CA ALA A 35 -16.53 3.67 4.30
C ALA A 35 -15.70 4.79 4.94
N GLU A 36 -15.22 4.57 6.17
CA GLU A 36 -14.25 5.45 6.79
C GLU A 36 -13.05 5.47 5.86
N VAL A 37 -12.92 6.56 5.11
CA VAL A 37 -11.70 6.86 4.39
C VAL A 37 -10.64 6.95 5.47
N ALA A 38 -9.76 5.94 5.54
CA ALA A 38 -8.66 5.94 6.48
C ALA A 38 -7.97 7.30 6.42
N ALA A 39 -7.87 7.95 7.58
CA ALA A 39 -7.28 9.29 7.65
C ALA A 39 -5.89 9.27 7.01
N ALA A 40 -5.61 10.26 6.16
CA ALA A 40 -4.30 10.38 5.53
C ALA A 40 -3.20 10.46 6.59
N ASP A 41 -2.05 9.84 6.33
CA ASP A 41 -0.93 9.88 7.26
C ASP A 41 -0.53 11.35 7.53
N PRO A 42 -0.27 11.73 8.81
CA PRO A 42 0.11 13.09 9.16
C PRO A 42 1.31 13.62 8.37
N ILE A 43 2.25 12.77 7.94
CA ILE A 43 3.40 13.17 7.12
C ILE A 43 2.93 13.66 5.73
N ASP A 44 1.98 12.96 5.12
CA ASP A 44 1.42 13.34 3.82
C ASP A 44 0.55 14.59 3.93
N VAL A 45 -0.13 14.79 5.07
CA VAL A 45 -0.86 16.03 5.38
C VAL A 45 0.13 17.20 5.52
N ALA A 46 1.20 17.03 6.31
CA ALA A 46 2.23 18.04 6.52
C ALA A 46 2.95 18.39 5.21
N MET A 47 3.24 17.41 4.36
CA MET A 47 3.80 17.65 3.04
C MET A 47 2.86 18.51 2.18
N ARG A 48 1.57 18.18 2.10
CA ARG A 48 0.58 18.98 1.35
C ARG A 48 0.51 20.42 1.86
N GLN A 49 0.55 20.62 3.18
CA GLN A 49 0.58 21.95 3.79
C GLN A 49 1.88 22.70 3.45
N CYS A 50 3.03 22.01 3.49
CA CYS A 50 4.32 22.57 3.11
C CYS A 50 4.34 23.06 1.66
N LEU A 51 3.84 22.24 0.74
CA LEU A 51 3.76 22.57 -0.69
C LEU A 51 2.84 23.78 -0.96
N ALA A 52 1.86 24.04 -0.09
CA ALA A 52 0.96 25.20 -0.19
C ALA A 52 1.53 26.50 0.40
N ARG A 53 2.68 26.46 1.09
CA ARG A 53 3.29 27.66 1.70
C ARG A 53 3.84 28.61 0.65
N ARG A 54 3.63 29.91 0.85
CA ARG A 54 4.11 30.96 -0.06
C ARG A 54 5.63 30.96 -0.22
N ASP A 55 6.37 30.71 0.86
CA ASP A 55 7.84 30.66 0.87
C ASP A 55 8.41 29.36 0.26
N ARG A 56 7.56 28.37 -0.05
CA ARG A 56 7.92 27.12 -0.70
C ARG A 56 7.40 27.00 -2.13
N SER A 57 6.88 28.08 -2.73
CA SER A 57 6.25 28.07 -4.05
C SER A 57 7.22 27.80 -5.21
N SER A 58 8.51 28.07 -5.05
CA SER A 58 9.53 27.77 -6.06
C SER A 58 9.74 26.26 -6.20
N THR A 59 10.20 25.79 -7.37
CA THR A 59 10.53 24.37 -7.58
C THR A 59 11.49 23.84 -6.50
N ALA A 60 12.50 24.63 -6.12
CA ALA A 60 13.43 24.24 -5.07
C ALA A 60 12.72 24.08 -3.71
N GLY A 61 11.82 25.00 -3.36
CA GLY A 61 11.01 24.92 -2.15
C GLY A 61 10.07 23.70 -2.14
N GLN A 62 9.47 23.36 -3.28
CA GLN A 62 8.64 22.16 -3.42
C GLN A 62 9.47 20.88 -3.23
N ILE A 63 10.65 20.79 -3.87
CA ILE A 63 11.58 19.65 -3.70
C ILE A 63 12.03 19.55 -2.24
N GLN A 64 12.27 20.68 -1.56
CA GLN A 64 12.60 20.68 -0.14
C GLN A 64 11.47 20.08 0.72
N CYS A 65 10.20 20.45 0.47
CA CYS A 65 9.06 19.84 1.17
C CYS A 65 9.00 18.33 0.96
N MET A 66 9.25 17.85 -0.26
CA MET A 66 9.28 16.41 -0.57
C MET A 66 10.45 15.70 0.13
N GLY A 67 11.61 16.34 0.20
CA GLY A 67 12.78 15.82 0.92
C GLY A 67 12.56 15.75 2.45
N GLU A 68 11.93 16.77 3.03
CA GLU A 68 11.51 16.77 4.44
C GLU A 68 10.51 15.63 4.72
N ALA A 69 9.53 15.41 3.84
CA ALA A 69 8.61 14.28 3.95
C ALA A 69 9.32 12.93 3.82
N GLN A 70 10.29 12.80 2.91
CA GLN A 70 11.08 11.58 2.75
C GLN A 70 11.86 11.25 4.03
N GLN A 71 12.44 12.25 4.69
CA GLN A 71 13.15 12.08 5.97
C GLN A 71 12.19 11.63 7.07
N GLN A 72 10.99 12.19 7.15
CA GLN A 72 9.98 11.77 8.13
C GLN A 72 9.51 10.33 7.88
N TRP A 73 9.29 9.96 6.62
CA TRP A 73 8.96 8.58 6.25
C TRP A 73 10.10 7.60 6.57
N GLN A 74 11.36 8.02 6.42
CA GLN A 74 12.52 7.24 6.83
C GLN A 74 12.51 6.97 8.36
N VAL A 75 12.20 7.99 9.17
CA VAL A 75 12.06 7.82 10.64
C VAL A 75 10.96 6.81 10.99
N VAL A 76 9.80 6.88 10.30
CA VAL A 76 8.73 5.90 10.48
C VAL A 76 9.18 4.49 10.10
N MET A 77 9.90 4.36 8.99
CA MET A 77 10.41 3.07 8.52
C MET A 77 11.33 2.45 9.57
N ASP A 78 12.30 3.22 10.09
CA ASP A 78 13.27 2.76 11.06
C ASP A 78 12.60 2.39 12.40
N GLY A 79 11.67 3.22 12.88
CA GLY A 79 10.90 2.93 14.09
C GLY A 79 10.00 1.69 13.94
N SER A 80 9.35 1.53 12.79
CA SER A 80 8.52 0.34 12.50
C SER A 80 9.36 -0.92 12.38
N TYR A 81 10.55 -0.83 11.79
CA TYR A 81 11.51 -1.93 11.72
C TYR A 81 12.02 -2.34 13.10
N GLN A 82 12.26 -1.38 14.01
CA GLN A 82 12.62 -1.67 15.39
C GLN A 82 11.49 -2.38 16.15
N ARG A 83 10.24 -1.90 16.05
CA ARG A 83 9.07 -2.57 16.64
C ARG A 83 8.92 -3.99 16.11
N LEU A 84 8.96 -4.17 14.79
CA LEU A 84 8.91 -5.47 14.15
C LEU A 84 10.02 -6.39 14.67
N SER A 85 11.25 -5.88 14.80
CA SER A 85 12.38 -6.67 15.30
C SER A 85 12.24 -7.08 16.76
N LYS A 86 11.42 -6.37 17.55
CA LYS A 86 11.14 -6.69 18.95
C LYS A 86 10.04 -7.75 19.07
N ASP A 87 8.95 -7.58 18.33
CA ASP A 87 7.70 -8.31 18.58
C ASP A 87 7.48 -9.50 17.62
N ALA A 88 8.17 -9.54 16.46
CA ALA A 88 8.01 -10.61 15.48
C ALA A 88 8.62 -11.96 15.95
N PRO A 89 8.01 -13.10 15.55
CA PRO A 89 8.58 -14.43 15.81
C PRO A 89 9.93 -14.60 15.08
N ALA A 90 10.76 -15.52 15.57
CA ALA A 90 12.18 -15.61 15.18
C ALA A 90 12.43 -15.89 13.69
N ASP A 91 11.53 -16.62 13.03
CA ASP A 91 11.55 -16.88 11.59
C ASP A 91 11.19 -15.62 10.78
N ALA A 92 10.07 -14.97 11.09
CA ALA A 92 9.65 -13.73 10.47
C ALA A 92 10.68 -12.61 10.68
N LYS A 93 11.21 -12.47 11.90
CA LYS A 93 12.25 -11.51 12.24
C LYS A 93 13.46 -11.65 11.33
N ARG A 94 13.99 -12.87 11.15
CA ARG A 94 15.13 -13.12 10.24
C ARG A 94 14.79 -12.78 8.79
N GLY A 95 13.60 -13.12 8.33
CA GLY A 95 13.13 -12.78 6.98
C GLY A 95 13.04 -11.26 6.77
N TRP A 96 12.41 -10.53 7.67
CA TRP A 96 12.31 -9.07 7.61
C TRP A 96 13.67 -8.37 7.71
N GLN A 97 14.59 -8.89 8.52
CA GLN A 97 15.98 -8.41 8.57
C GLN A 97 16.70 -8.58 7.23
N ASP A 98 16.53 -9.72 6.56
CA ASP A 98 17.12 -9.93 5.22
C ASP A 98 16.47 -9.02 4.17
N SER A 99 15.14 -8.98 4.13
CA SER A 99 14.37 -8.06 3.29
C SER A 99 14.85 -6.61 3.46
N GLN A 100 15.09 -6.15 4.70
CA GLN A 100 15.56 -4.79 4.95
C GLN A 100 16.99 -4.54 4.44
N ARG A 101 17.93 -5.47 4.64
CA ARG A 101 19.29 -5.35 4.09
C ARG A 101 19.29 -5.31 2.57
N ARG A 102 18.46 -6.14 1.93
CA ARG A 102 18.31 -6.17 0.47
C ARG A 102 17.66 -4.89 -0.05
N TRP A 103 16.66 -4.36 0.67
CA TRP A 103 16.05 -3.08 0.35
C TRP A 103 17.07 -1.95 0.36
N VAL A 104 17.88 -1.81 1.42
CA VAL A 104 18.91 -0.76 1.52
C VAL A 104 19.93 -0.87 0.39
N THR A 105 20.40 -2.09 0.10
CA THR A 105 21.30 -2.34 -1.03
C THR A 105 20.68 -1.90 -2.36
N TRP A 106 19.43 -2.28 -2.61
CA TRP A 106 18.70 -1.86 -3.80
C TRP A 106 18.57 -0.34 -3.88
N ARG A 107 18.16 0.34 -2.80
CA ARG A 107 17.99 1.80 -2.81
C ARG A 107 19.27 2.53 -3.17
N LYS A 108 20.42 2.06 -2.68
CA LYS A 108 21.74 2.63 -3.04
C LYS A 108 22.00 2.54 -4.54
N ASP A 109 21.79 1.38 -5.16
CA ASP A 109 22.00 1.20 -6.60
C ASP A 109 20.94 1.92 -7.44
N GLU A 110 19.69 1.97 -6.95
CA GLU A 110 18.58 2.66 -7.61
C GLU A 110 18.85 4.16 -7.71
N LEU A 111 19.41 4.80 -6.67
CA LEU A 111 19.78 6.21 -6.73
C LEU A 111 20.78 6.51 -7.86
N GLN A 112 21.70 5.58 -8.14
CA GLN A 112 22.64 5.72 -9.25
C GLN A 112 21.94 5.57 -10.61
N LEU A 113 20.96 4.66 -10.72
CA LEU A 113 20.12 4.54 -11.90
C LEU A 113 19.27 5.80 -12.13
N LEU A 114 18.61 6.32 -11.09
CA LEU A 114 17.82 7.55 -11.18
C LEU A 114 18.70 8.71 -11.64
N LYS A 115 19.88 8.88 -11.03
CA LYS A 115 20.84 9.89 -11.47
C LYS A 115 21.19 9.74 -12.96
N ALA A 116 21.57 8.54 -13.39
CA ALA A 116 21.92 8.28 -14.79
C ALA A 116 20.79 8.58 -15.77
N VAL A 117 19.53 8.32 -15.40
CA VAL A 117 18.37 8.62 -16.25
C VAL A 117 18.08 10.13 -16.28
N TYR A 118 17.99 10.77 -15.12
CA TYR A 118 17.61 12.17 -15.03
C TYR A 118 18.72 13.15 -15.48
N ASP A 119 20.00 12.75 -15.42
CA ASP A 119 21.11 13.51 -16.01
C ASP A 119 20.98 13.65 -17.56
N THR A 120 20.13 12.84 -18.20
CA THR A 120 19.82 12.96 -19.64
C THR A 120 18.68 13.93 -19.96
N THR A 121 18.10 14.57 -18.94
CA THR A 121 16.90 15.42 -19.06
C THR A 121 17.16 16.88 -18.72
N ARG A 122 16.26 17.77 -19.15
CA ARG A 122 16.31 19.21 -18.86
C ARG A 122 14.96 19.76 -18.44
N GLY A 123 14.98 20.72 -17.51
CA GLY A 123 13.79 21.40 -17.01
C GLY A 123 13.35 20.92 -15.62
N THR A 124 12.66 21.82 -14.91
CA THR A 124 12.25 21.62 -13.51
C THR A 124 11.16 20.55 -13.32
N ALA A 125 10.41 20.23 -14.37
CA ALA A 125 9.42 19.14 -14.31
C ALA A 125 10.10 17.78 -14.03
N TYR A 126 11.27 17.53 -14.62
CA TYR A 126 12.01 16.29 -14.39
C TYR A 126 12.70 16.26 -13.01
N THR A 127 13.12 17.41 -12.49
CA THR A 127 13.68 17.46 -11.12
C THR A 127 12.61 17.17 -10.07
N MET A 128 11.39 17.69 -10.25
CA MET A 128 10.23 17.33 -9.43
C MET A 128 9.91 15.83 -9.51
N SER A 129 9.86 15.27 -10.73
CA SER A 129 9.64 13.83 -10.93
C SER A 129 10.73 12.97 -10.29
N SER A 130 12.00 13.43 -10.32
CA SER A 130 13.11 12.74 -9.66
C SER A 130 12.99 12.75 -8.13
N ALA A 131 12.53 13.86 -7.54
CA ALA A 131 12.26 13.94 -6.11
C ALA A 131 11.14 12.97 -5.69
N ASP A 132 10.07 12.88 -6.47
CA ASP A 132 8.97 11.94 -6.21
C ASP A 132 9.44 10.47 -6.27
N MET A 133 10.25 10.13 -7.27
CA MET A 133 10.86 8.80 -7.41
C MET A 133 11.78 8.39 -6.26
N GLN A 134 12.29 9.35 -5.49
CA GLN A 134 13.08 9.10 -4.29
C GLN A 134 12.19 8.96 -3.04
N LEU A 135 11.12 9.76 -2.96
CA LEU A 135 10.16 9.78 -1.85
C LEU A 135 9.30 8.51 -1.77
N GLN A 136 8.57 8.19 -2.84
CA GLN A 136 7.50 7.16 -2.79
C GLN A 136 8.00 5.79 -2.28
N PRO A 137 9.16 5.27 -2.72
CA PRO A 137 9.62 3.96 -2.25
C PRO A 137 9.98 3.91 -0.76
N VAL A 138 10.34 5.06 -0.15
CA VAL A 138 10.59 5.15 1.30
C VAL A 138 9.27 5.10 2.06
N ARG A 139 8.28 5.87 1.59
CA ARG A 139 6.92 5.85 2.13
C ARG A 139 6.30 4.45 2.07
N ASP A 140 6.33 3.80 0.91
CA ASP A 140 5.74 2.47 0.72
C ASP A 140 6.42 1.43 1.61
N ARG A 141 7.75 1.51 1.75
CA ARG A 141 8.49 0.61 2.65
C ARG A 141 8.15 0.87 4.12
N ALA A 142 8.02 2.13 4.51
CA ALA A 142 7.62 2.51 5.87
C ALA A 142 6.24 1.94 6.22
N LEU A 143 5.27 2.08 5.31
CA LEU A 143 3.92 1.54 5.48
C LEU A 143 3.91 0.00 5.53
N ALA A 144 4.67 -0.67 4.67
CA ALA A 144 4.79 -2.13 4.69
C ALA A 144 5.37 -2.65 6.02
N LEU A 145 6.42 -2.00 6.53
CA LEU A 145 7.02 -2.36 7.82
C LEU A 145 6.09 -2.04 9.00
N ARG A 146 5.35 -0.92 8.92
CA ARG A 146 4.35 -0.55 9.93
C ARG A 146 3.24 -1.60 10.02
N ALA A 147 2.63 -1.94 8.88
CA ALA A 147 1.59 -2.96 8.81
C ALA A 147 2.10 -4.32 9.32
N ALA A 148 3.33 -4.70 8.96
CA ALA A 148 3.93 -5.94 9.47
C ALA A 148 4.19 -5.89 10.98
N ALA A 149 4.69 -4.78 11.52
CA ALA A 149 4.86 -4.60 12.97
C ALA A 149 3.53 -4.70 13.71
N ASP A 150 2.48 -4.08 13.18
CA ASP A 150 1.15 -4.08 13.80
C ASP A 150 0.53 -5.49 13.79
N ARG A 151 0.79 -6.31 12.77
CA ARG A 151 0.37 -7.73 12.74
C ARG A 151 1.05 -8.59 13.81
N TYR A 152 2.28 -8.26 14.20
CA TYR A 152 3.02 -8.98 15.24
C TYR A 152 2.92 -8.35 16.62
N ALA A 153 2.28 -7.18 16.74
CA ALA A 153 2.12 -6.51 18.01
C ALA A 153 1.40 -7.43 19.01
N PRO A 154 1.86 -7.47 20.28
CA PRO A 154 1.15 -8.21 21.30
C PRO A 154 -0.30 -7.68 21.39
N PRO A 155 -1.29 -8.55 21.65
CA PRO A 155 -2.66 -8.11 21.84
C PRO A 155 -2.67 -7.02 22.91
N ALA A 156 -3.31 -5.89 22.60
CA ALA A 156 -3.44 -4.80 23.55
C ALA A 156 -3.97 -5.38 24.87
N ALA A 157 -3.26 -5.12 25.97
CA ALA A 157 -3.75 -5.48 27.29
C ALA A 157 -5.09 -4.77 27.47
N VAL A 158 -6.19 -5.51 27.41
CA VAL A 158 -7.51 -4.98 27.75
C VAL A 158 -7.38 -4.45 29.16
N PRO A 159 -7.68 -3.17 29.44
CA PRO A 159 -7.68 -2.69 30.81
C PRO A 159 -8.71 -3.53 31.55
N VAL A 160 -8.24 -4.38 32.45
CA VAL A 160 -9.10 -5.07 33.41
C VAL A 160 -9.74 -3.94 34.21
N ALA A 161 -11.00 -3.66 33.91
CA ALA A 161 -11.78 -2.73 34.70
C ALA A 161 -11.66 -3.20 36.16
N ALA A 162 -11.03 -2.36 36.99
CA ALA A 162 -10.89 -2.62 38.40
C ALA A 162 -12.31 -2.74 38.97
N THR A 163 -12.71 -3.97 39.31
CA THR A 163 -13.87 -4.22 40.15
C THR A 163 -13.53 -3.62 41.51
N SER A 164 -13.94 -2.36 41.70
CA SER A 164 -13.94 -1.71 43.00
C SER A 164 -14.85 -2.52 43.92
N GLY A 165 -14.25 -3.03 45.00
CA GLY A 165 -14.98 -3.75 46.03
C GLY A 165 -16.01 -2.85 46.69
N ALA A 166 -17.25 -3.30 46.68
CA ALA A 166 -18.25 -2.91 47.66
C ALA A 166 -18.65 -4.19 48.41
N GLN A 167 -18.22 -4.28 49.66
CA GLN A 167 -18.69 -5.26 50.63
C GLN A 167 -20.15 -4.96 50.98
N GLY A 168 -21.01 -5.98 50.98
CA GLY A 168 -22.32 -5.88 51.62
C GLY A 168 -23.29 -7.00 51.22
N GLY A 169 -23.53 -7.93 52.15
CA GLY A 169 -24.78 -8.72 52.19
C GLY A 169 -24.64 -10.21 51.89
N ALA A 170 -24.75 -11.03 52.92
CA ALA A 170 -24.88 -12.48 52.84
C ALA A 170 -26.32 -12.90 52.48
N SER A 171 -26.46 -13.91 51.61
CA SER A 171 -27.56 -14.87 51.66
C SER A 171 -27.25 -16.14 50.85
N THR A 172 -27.71 -17.25 51.40
CA THR A 172 -27.45 -18.66 51.11
C THR A 172 -28.09 -19.25 49.84
N ALA A 173 -27.46 -20.34 49.39
CA ALA A 173 -28.03 -21.57 48.77
C ALA A 173 -28.22 -21.68 47.24
N GLN A 174 -27.44 -22.62 46.69
CA GLN A 174 -27.79 -23.71 45.74
C GLN A 174 -28.04 -23.41 44.26
N GLY A 175 -27.36 -24.17 43.39
CA GLY A 175 -27.81 -24.47 42.02
C GLY A 175 -26.70 -24.49 40.97
N ALA A 176 -26.33 -25.69 40.52
CA ALA A 176 -25.35 -25.95 39.49
C ALA A 176 -25.73 -25.40 38.10
N ALA A 177 -24.76 -24.84 37.38
CA ALA A 177 -24.58 -25.03 35.94
C ALA A 177 -23.17 -24.52 35.55
N ALA A 178 -22.28 -25.46 35.27
CA ALA A 178 -21.00 -25.17 34.63
C ALA A 178 -21.26 -24.68 33.19
N ALA A 179 -21.30 -23.37 33.01
CA ALA A 179 -21.22 -22.76 31.70
C ALA A 179 -19.75 -22.86 31.25
N ALA A 180 -19.53 -23.79 30.32
CA ALA A 180 -18.25 -24.05 29.69
C ALA A 180 -17.54 -22.74 29.32
N ALA A 181 -16.33 -22.59 29.82
CA ALA A 181 -15.35 -21.65 29.30
C ALA A 181 -15.20 -21.93 27.80
N GLY A 182 -15.90 -21.13 26.99
CA GLY A 182 -15.70 -21.07 25.56
C GLY A 182 -14.27 -20.60 25.32
N LYS A 183 -13.36 -21.56 25.16
CA LYS A 183 -12.02 -21.35 24.64
C LYS A 183 -12.18 -20.46 23.40
N PRO A 184 -11.58 -19.24 23.34
CA PRO A 184 -11.64 -18.46 22.13
C PRO A 184 -11.11 -19.34 21.01
N ALA A 185 -11.95 -19.56 20.00
CA ALA A 185 -11.56 -20.28 18.80
C ALA A 185 -10.23 -19.67 18.35
N ASN A 186 -9.21 -20.53 18.27
CA ASN A 186 -7.90 -20.16 17.79
C ASN A 186 -8.11 -19.73 16.34
N VAL A 187 -8.36 -18.43 16.10
CA VAL A 187 -8.30 -17.84 14.77
C VAL A 187 -6.90 -18.21 14.32
N ALA A 188 -6.81 -19.15 13.37
CA ALA A 188 -5.54 -19.63 12.88
C ALA A 188 -4.74 -18.40 12.46
N ARG A 189 -3.73 -18.04 13.25
CA ARG A 189 -2.86 -16.93 12.88
C ARG A 189 -2.21 -17.34 11.58
N ASP A 190 -2.39 -16.52 10.55
CA ASP A 190 -1.72 -16.75 9.27
C ASP A 190 -0.22 -16.98 9.52
N PRO A 191 0.38 -17.98 8.84
CA PRO A 191 1.77 -18.31 9.07
C PRO A 191 2.62 -17.08 8.78
N ALA A 192 3.55 -16.78 9.69
CA ALA A 192 4.36 -15.57 9.61
C ALA A 192 5.30 -15.57 8.38
N ILE A 193 5.59 -16.76 7.83
CA ILE A 193 6.24 -17.01 6.54
C ILE A 193 5.32 -17.88 5.68
N GLN A 194 5.05 -17.45 4.45
CA GLN A 194 4.23 -18.17 3.49
C GLN A 194 5.12 -18.85 2.43
N ARG A 195 4.70 -20.04 1.97
CA ARG A 195 5.30 -20.66 0.78
C ARG A 195 4.75 -19.93 -0.45
N VAL A 196 5.65 -19.37 -1.24
CA VAL A 196 5.31 -18.67 -2.48
C VAL A 196 5.54 -19.61 -3.65
N ARG A 197 4.52 -19.85 -4.48
CA ARG A 197 4.68 -20.71 -5.66
C ARG A 197 5.56 -20.04 -6.72
N PRO A 198 6.18 -20.81 -7.64
CA PRO A 198 6.85 -20.22 -8.79
C PRO A 198 5.92 -19.26 -9.56
N CYS A 199 6.47 -18.13 -10.01
CA CYS A 199 5.68 -17.08 -10.68
C CYS A 199 4.96 -17.60 -11.95
N VAL A 200 5.54 -18.58 -12.64
CA VAL A 200 4.94 -19.24 -13.83
C VAL A 200 3.67 -20.03 -13.54
N GLN A 201 3.33 -20.27 -12.27
CA GLN A 201 2.11 -20.97 -11.86
C GLN A 201 1.00 -19.99 -11.44
N ASP A 202 1.24 -18.70 -11.56
CA ASP A 202 0.35 -17.61 -11.16
C ASP A 202 0.28 -16.61 -12.32
N ALA A 203 -0.86 -16.61 -13.03
CA ALA A 203 -1.04 -15.79 -14.23
C ALA A 203 -0.85 -14.29 -13.97
N ALA A 204 -1.22 -13.80 -12.77
CA ALA A 204 -1.04 -12.40 -12.42
C ALA A 204 0.45 -12.07 -12.24
N CYS A 205 1.20 -12.95 -11.56
CA CYS A 205 2.64 -12.81 -11.42
C CYS A 205 3.35 -12.93 -12.77
N GLU A 206 3.01 -13.93 -13.59
CA GLU A 206 3.63 -14.15 -14.90
C GLU A 206 3.45 -12.93 -15.81
N HIS A 207 2.22 -12.39 -15.88
CA HIS A 207 1.92 -11.18 -16.62
C HIS A 207 2.73 -9.98 -16.11
N ALA A 208 2.79 -9.78 -14.79
CA ALA A 208 3.55 -8.67 -14.19
C ALA A 208 5.06 -8.79 -14.49
N VAL A 209 5.63 -9.99 -14.45
CA VAL A 209 7.04 -10.21 -14.80
C VAL A 209 7.30 -9.97 -16.29
N PHE A 210 6.38 -10.39 -17.16
CA PHE A 210 6.46 -10.11 -18.59
C PHE A 210 6.55 -8.60 -18.86
N ASP A 211 5.64 -7.82 -18.28
CA ASP A 211 5.62 -6.37 -18.43
C ASP A 211 6.85 -5.71 -17.83
N LEU A 212 7.32 -6.17 -16.66
CA LEU A 212 8.56 -5.69 -16.07
C LEU A 212 9.75 -5.87 -17.01
N ASN A 213 9.89 -7.05 -17.61
CA ASN A 213 10.96 -7.34 -18.56
C ASN A 213 10.83 -6.47 -19.82
N ARG A 214 9.61 -6.26 -20.32
CA ARG A 214 9.34 -5.38 -21.46
C ARG A 214 9.83 -3.95 -21.20
N TYR A 215 9.46 -3.34 -20.07
CA TYR A 215 9.89 -1.98 -19.74
C TYR A 215 11.38 -1.88 -19.39
N TYR A 216 11.95 -2.91 -18.75
CA TYR A 216 13.39 -3.00 -18.50
C TYR A 216 14.18 -2.95 -19.81
N GLN A 217 13.80 -3.76 -20.82
CA GLN A 217 14.48 -3.75 -22.12
C GLN A 217 14.28 -2.43 -22.86
N LYS A 218 13.09 -1.83 -22.77
CA LYS A 218 12.81 -0.52 -23.36
C LYS A 218 13.71 0.57 -22.76
N LEU A 219 13.83 0.62 -21.43
CA LEU A 219 14.73 1.55 -20.74
C LEU A 219 16.19 1.29 -21.13
N ARG A 220 16.63 0.03 -21.11
CA ARG A 220 18.01 -0.34 -21.45
C ARG A 220 18.44 0.14 -22.84
N ARG A 221 17.55 0.08 -23.84
CA ARG A 221 17.82 0.56 -25.21
C ARG A 221 17.95 2.08 -25.31
N LYS A 222 17.33 2.83 -24.40
CA LYS A 222 17.36 4.30 -24.36
C LYS A 222 18.51 4.86 -23.53
N MET A 223 19.06 4.08 -22.59
CA MET A 223 20.13 4.53 -21.72
C MET A 223 21.47 4.66 -22.46
N PRO A 224 22.28 5.69 -22.15
CA PRO A 224 23.66 5.77 -22.63
C PRO A 224 24.50 4.55 -22.22
N ALA A 225 25.31 4.01 -23.13
CA ALA A 225 26.09 2.79 -22.92
C ALA A 225 26.96 2.81 -21.64
N HIS A 226 27.60 3.95 -21.35
CA HIS A 226 28.43 4.12 -20.15
C HIS A 226 27.65 3.99 -18.83
N SER A 227 26.34 4.24 -18.87
CA SER A 227 25.46 4.21 -17.70
C SER A 227 24.61 2.95 -17.60
N ALA A 228 24.55 2.12 -18.65
CA ALA A 228 23.68 0.95 -18.73
C ALA A 228 23.91 -0.08 -17.60
N ALA A 229 25.12 -0.14 -17.05
CA ALA A 229 25.45 -1.00 -15.93
C ALA A 229 24.71 -0.61 -14.63
N THR A 230 24.32 0.66 -14.46
CA THR A 230 23.53 1.11 -13.29
C THR A 230 22.16 0.44 -13.26
N LEU A 231 21.48 0.31 -14.41
CA LEU A 231 20.21 -0.39 -14.54
C LEU A 231 20.32 -1.86 -14.17
N VAL A 232 21.36 -2.54 -14.65
CA VAL A 232 21.58 -3.97 -14.37
C VAL A 232 21.78 -4.19 -12.86
N ARG A 233 22.62 -3.36 -12.21
CA ARG A 233 22.88 -3.48 -10.77
C ARG A 233 21.62 -3.21 -9.94
N ALA A 234 20.95 -2.10 -10.22
CA ALA A 234 19.72 -1.72 -9.52
C ALA A 234 18.61 -2.77 -9.69
N GLN A 235 18.42 -3.30 -10.89
CA GLN A 235 17.44 -4.35 -11.14
C GLN A 235 17.77 -5.66 -10.44
N ARG A 236 19.04 -6.09 -10.45
CA ARG A 236 19.46 -7.29 -9.73
C ARG A 236 19.26 -7.14 -8.21
N ALA A 237 19.61 -5.99 -7.66
CA ALA A 237 19.41 -5.72 -6.24
C ALA A 237 17.91 -5.69 -5.87
N TRP A 238 17.06 -5.11 -6.74
CA TRP A 238 15.61 -5.13 -6.58
C TRP A 238 15.04 -6.55 -6.59
N VAL A 239 15.50 -7.41 -7.51
CA VAL A 239 15.08 -8.82 -7.57
C VAL A 239 15.41 -9.53 -6.25
N ALA A 240 16.61 -9.33 -5.71
CA ALA A 240 16.99 -9.91 -4.41
C ALA A 240 16.13 -9.38 -3.25
N PHE A 241 15.73 -8.11 -3.28
CA PHE A 241 14.77 -7.55 -2.35
C PHE A 241 13.38 -8.17 -2.49
N ARG A 242 12.86 -8.30 -3.72
CA ARG A 242 11.58 -8.94 -4.00
C ARG A 242 11.57 -10.37 -3.47
N ASP A 243 12.61 -11.15 -3.78
CA ASP A 243 12.66 -12.58 -3.45
C ASP A 243 12.79 -12.82 -1.93
N SER A 244 13.50 -11.95 -1.21
CA SER A 244 13.56 -11.98 0.26
C SER A 244 12.27 -11.49 0.93
N THR A 245 11.44 -10.71 0.22
CA THR A 245 10.21 -10.13 0.77
C THR A 245 8.97 -10.96 0.45
N ALA A 246 8.92 -11.62 -0.71
CA ALA A 246 7.74 -12.36 -1.17
C ALA A 246 7.20 -13.37 -0.12
N PRO A 247 8.02 -14.18 0.58
CA PRO A 247 7.52 -15.08 1.61
C PRO A 247 6.89 -14.38 2.83
N LEU A 248 7.20 -13.10 3.05
CA LEU A 248 6.70 -12.29 4.18
C LEU A 248 5.37 -11.60 3.88
N VAL A 249 5.06 -11.43 2.59
CA VAL A 249 3.88 -10.67 2.11
C VAL A 249 2.90 -11.51 1.30
N GLY A 250 3.25 -12.76 0.97
CA GLY A 250 2.41 -13.66 0.20
C GLY A 250 2.46 -13.41 -1.31
N GLU A 251 1.59 -14.10 -2.05
CA GLU A 251 1.55 -14.05 -3.51
C GLU A 251 1.04 -12.70 -4.02
N ASP A 252 -0.04 -12.16 -3.44
CA ASP A 252 -0.60 -10.86 -3.81
C ASP A 252 0.42 -9.74 -3.56
N GLY A 253 1.03 -9.72 -2.37
CA GLY A 253 2.07 -8.74 -2.03
C GLY A 253 3.29 -8.85 -2.94
N ARG A 254 3.63 -10.04 -3.45
CA ARG A 254 4.69 -10.20 -4.48
C ARG A 254 4.27 -9.54 -5.79
N VAL A 255 3.02 -9.71 -6.23
CA VAL A 255 2.50 -9.07 -7.45
C VAL A 255 2.53 -7.56 -7.32
N ASP A 256 2.12 -7.02 -6.17
CA ASP A 256 2.17 -5.57 -5.89
C ASP A 256 3.59 -5.01 -5.97
N LEU A 257 4.58 -5.72 -5.39
CA LEU A 257 5.99 -5.34 -5.49
C LEU A 257 6.45 -5.26 -6.96
N ILE A 258 6.04 -6.23 -7.79
CA ILE A 258 6.36 -6.26 -9.23
C ILE A 258 5.65 -5.10 -9.94
N GLY A 259 4.38 -4.84 -9.64
CA GLY A 259 3.59 -3.74 -10.19
C GLY A 259 4.22 -2.36 -9.92
N ALA A 260 4.66 -2.11 -8.68
CA ALA A 260 5.36 -0.88 -8.33
C ALA A 260 6.68 -0.73 -9.13
N ARG A 261 7.39 -1.84 -9.35
CA ARG A 261 8.61 -1.84 -10.18
C ARG A 261 8.31 -1.60 -11.65
N ILE A 262 7.23 -2.15 -12.20
CA ILE A 262 6.76 -1.87 -13.55
C ILE A 262 6.51 -0.37 -13.73
N ALA A 263 5.77 0.25 -12.80
CA ALA A 263 5.50 1.69 -12.86
C ALA A 263 6.78 2.53 -12.87
N THR A 264 7.76 2.16 -12.05
CA THR A 264 9.09 2.79 -12.04
C THR A 264 9.80 2.61 -13.38
N MET A 265 9.90 1.38 -13.88
CA MET A 265 10.59 1.08 -15.15
C MET A 265 9.93 1.76 -16.34
N LYS A 266 8.59 1.80 -16.37
CA LYS A 266 7.81 2.51 -17.38
C LYS A 266 8.17 3.98 -17.38
N ARG A 267 8.06 4.67 -16.23
CA ARG A 267 8.38 6.10 -16.09
C ARG A 267 9.81 6.39 -16.52
N LEU A 268 10.78 5.60 -16.06
CA LEU A 268 12.18 5.78 -16.44
C LEU A 268 12.37 5.58 -17.95
N SER A 269 11.71 4.57 -18.56
CA SER A 269 11.76 4.34 -20.02
C SER A 269 11.12 5.46 -20.84
N GLU A 270 10.18 6.19 -20.24
CA GLU A 270 9.52 7.36 -20.84
C GLU A 270 10.32 8.64 -20.60
N THR A 271 11.23 8.65 -19.62
CA THR A 271 12.06 9.81 -19.23
C THR A 271 13.43 9.80 -19.91
N ALA A 272 14.09 8.63 -19.98
CA ALA A 272 15.45 8.51 -20.49
C ALA A 272 15.58 8.99 -21.94
N GLY A 273 16.54 9.88 -22.18
CA GLY A 273 16.83 10.43 -23.51
C GLY A 273 15.95 11.60 -23.95
N ASN A 274 15.05 12.09 -23.09
CA ASN A 274 14.25 13.29 -23.37
C ASN A 274 15.10 14.54 -23.06
N LYS A 275 15.70 15.13 -24.09
CA LYS A 275 16.62 16.28 -23.99
C LYS A 275 15.96 17.64 -24.14
#